data_AF-A0A7W3VK81-F1
#
_entry.id   AF-A0A7W3VK81-F1
#
_cell.length_a   1.000
_cell.length_b   1.000
_cell.length_c   1.000
_cell.angle_alpha   90.00
_cell.angle_beta   90.00
_cell.angle_gamma   90.00
#
_symmetry.space_group_name_H-M   'P 1'
#
loop_
_entity.id
_entity.type
_entity.pdbx_description
1 polymer ?
#
loop_
_entity_poly.entity_id
_entity_poly.type
_entity_poly.pdbx_seq_one_letter_code
_entity_poly.pdbx_strand_id
1 'polypeptide(L)'
;NSKGEEQTIDLGALVAANETLTVLTYDKATNTLTYADEDKITHDLVLGTGAVSYDAATNTLTYVDATGTSKDFVFNETSLVYNDTTNILTYTNSKGEEQTIDLGALVAANETLTVLTYDKATNTLTYADEDKIAHDLVLGTGAVSYDAATNTLTYVDATGTSKDFVFNETSLVYNDTTNILTYTNSKGE
;
A
#
# COMPACT_ATOMS: atom_id res chain seq x y z
N ASN A 1 -84.56 7.76 83.39
CA ASN A 1 -84.25 9.01 82.67
C ASN A 1 -82.76 8.99 82.32
N SER A 2 -82.36 8.17 81.35
CA SER A 2 -81.04 8.28 80.73
C SER A 2 -81.23 9.18 79.52
N LYS A 3 -81.00 10.49 79.69
CA LYS A 3 -80.93 11.39 78.55
C LYS A 3 -79.70 10.98 77.76
N GLY A 4 -79.90 10.37 76.59
CA GLY A 4 -78.82 10.09 75.66
C GLY A 4 -78.21 11.43 75.26
N GLU A 5 -76.90 11.57 75.45
CA GLU A 5 -76.18 12.76 74.99
C GLU A 5 -76.03 12.67 73.48
N GLU A 6 -76.38 13.75 72.80
CA GLU A 6 -76.21 13.87 71.36
C GLU A 6 -74.73 14.13 71.07
N GLN A 7 -74.09 13.21 70.33
CA GLN A 7 -72.72 13.37 69.87
C GLN A 7 -72.72 13.89 68.45
N THR A 8 -72.24 15.12 68.27
CA THR A 8 -72.02 15.71 66.95
C THR A 8 -70.59 15.38 66.49
N ILE A 9 -70.47 14.68 65.37
CA ILE A 9 -69.19 14.43 64.69
C ILE A 9 -69.07 15.44 63.56
N ASP A 10 -68.08 16.32 63.63
CA ASP A 10 -67.73 17.20 62.52
C ASP A 10 -66.86 16.44 61.52
N LEU A 11 -67.51 15.93 60.48
CA LEU A 11 -66.83 15.22 59.39
C LEU A 11 -65.88 16.12 58.60
N GLY A 12 -66.13 17.44 58.55
CA GLY A 12 -65.25 18.39 57.87
C GLY A 12 -63.92 18.55 58.60
N ALA A 13 -63.98 18.71 59.93
CA ALA A 13 -62.78 18.77 60.76
C ALA A 13 -62.00 17.45 60.75
N LEU A 14 -62.69 16.31 60.77
CA LEU A 14 -62.05 15.00 60.71
C LEU A 14 -61.33 14.78 59.36
N VAL A 15 -62.00 15.09 58.25
CA VAL A 15 -61.39 14.96 56.91
C VAL A 15 -60.18 15.90 56.79
N ALA A 16 -60.30 17.16 57.19
CA ALA A 16 -59.18 18.11 57.14
C ALA A 16 -57.99 17.70 58.02
N ALA A 17 -58.23 17.00 59.14
CA ALA A 17 -57.17 16.47 60.00
C ALA A 17 -56.47 15.22 59.43
N ASN A 18 -57.08 14.55 58.44
CA ASN A 18 -56.60 13.29 57.87
C ASN A 18 -56.27 13.37 56.38
N GLU A 19 -56.57 14.48 55.72
CA GLU A 19 -56.24 14.73 54.32
C GLU A 19 -54.73 14.98 54.18
N THR A 20 -54.10 14.27 53.25
CA THR A 20 -52.68 14.42 52.96
C THR A 20 -52.50 15.07 51.59
N LEU A 21 -51.53 15.96 51.47
CA LEU A 21 -51.21 16.63 50.22
C LEU A 21 -49.93 16.02 49.63
N THR A 22 -50.07 15.22 48.58
CA THR A 22 -48.92 14.72 47.80
C THR A 22 -48.65 15.65 46.63
N VAL A 23 -47.57 16.43 46.70
CA VAL A 23 -47.06 17.20 45.55
C VAL A 23 -45.86 16.45 44.98
N LEU A 24 -45.89 16.20 43.67
CA LEU A 24 -44.78 15.59 42.92
C LEU A 24 -44.32 16.56 41.83
N THR A 25 -43.04 16.87 41.80
CA THR A 25 -42.43 17.76 40.80
C THR A 25 -41.24 17.09 40.13
N TYR A 26 -41.04 17.40 38.85
CA TYR A 26 -39.91 16.89 38.07
C TYR A 26 -39.07 18.06 37.57
N ASP A 27 -37.78 18.07 37.93
CA ASP A 27 -36.79 18.99 37.39
C ASP A 27 -36.02 18.30 36.26
N LYS A 28 -36.25 18.76 35.03
CA LYS A 28 -35.59 18.25 33.83
C LYS A 28 -34.09 18.56 33.78
N ALA A 29 -33.64 19.66 34.39
CA ALA A 29 -32.23 20.07 34.34
C ALA A 29 -31.36 19.16 35.22
N THR A 30 -31.87 18.78 36.39
CA THR A 30 -31.18 17.88 37.33
C THR A 30 -31.64 16.43 37.22
N ASN A 31 -32.66 16.15 36.38
CA ASN A 31 -33.35 14.87 36.27
C ASN A 31 -33.76 14.29 37.63
N THR A 32 -34.33 15.15 38.47
CA THR A 32 -34.71 14.81 39.86
C THR A 32 -36.23 14.88 40.01
N LEU A 33 -36.78 13.88 40.68
CA LEU A 33 -38.18 13.86 41.10
C LEU A 33 -38.24 14.25 42.57
N THR A 34 -38.97 15.30 42.90
CA THR A 34 -39.10 15.83 44.26
C THR A 34 -40.53 15.67 44.74
N TYR A 35 -40.72 15.09 45.93
CA TYR A 35 -42.03 14.99 46.57
C TYR A 35 -42.02 15.47 48.01
N ALA A 36 -43.17 15.97 48.48
CA ALA A 36 -43.39 16.25 49.90
C ALA A 36 -44.25 15.13 50.52
N ASP A 37 -43.81 14.59 51.66
CA ASP A 37 -44.58 13.61 52.41
C ASP A 37 -45.68 14.25 53.28
N GLU A 38 -46.41 13.41 54.01
CA GLU A 38 -47.49 13.80 54.92
C GLU A 38 -47.03 14.73 56.04
N ASP A 39 -45.75 14.66 56.41
CA ASP A 39 -45.11 15.52 57.42
C ASP A 39 -44.57 16.83 56.81
N LYS A 40 -44.83 17.07 55.51
CA LYS A 40 -44.36 18.20 54.72
C LYS A 40 -42.83 18.24 54.57
N ILE A 41 -42.18 17.08 54.71
CA ILE A 41 -40.75 16.93 54.46
C ILE A 41 -40.55 16.65 52.97
N THR A 42 -39.59 17.36 52.38
CA THR A 42 -39.24 17.20 50.96
C THR A 42 -38.20 16.09 50.79
N HIS A 43 -38.45 15.21 49.82
CA HIS A 43 -37.57 14.11 49.44
C HIS A 43 -37.22 14.20 47.96
N ASP A 44 -35.95 13.98 47.65
CA ASP A 44 -35.43 13.98 46.28
C ASP A 44 -35.08 12.55 45.84
N LEU A 45 -35.59 12.17 44.68
CA LEU A 45 -35.20 10.97 43.94
C LEU A 45 -34.48 11.39 42.67
N VAL A 46 -33.15 11.35 42.69
CA VAL A 46 -32.32 11.57 41.51
C VAL A 46 -32.51 10.39 40.57
N LEU A 47 -33.10 10.62 39.39
CA LEU A 47 -33.36 9.56 38.41
C LEU A 47 -32.10 9.19 37.61
N GLY A 48 -31.03 9.96 37.82
CA GLY A 48 -29.72 9.88 37.19
C GLY A 48 -29.77 10.20 35.71
N THR A 49 -28.80 10.97 35.22
CA THR A 49 -28.60 11.15 33.79
C THR A 49 -27.35 10.40 33.43
N GLY A 50 -27.46 9.41 32.54
CA GLY A 50 -26.26 8.81 32.00
C GLY A 50 -25.45 9.89 31.27
N ALA A 51 -24.12 9.91 31.46
CA ALA A 51 -23.22 10.83 30.78
C ALA A 51 -22.40 10.07 29.74
N VAL A 52 -22.13 10.72 28.60
CA VAL A 52 -21.21 10.20 27.58
C VAL A 52 -20.06 11.17 27.44
N SER A 53 -18.84 10.67 27.48
CA SER A 53 -17.62 11.44 27.23
C SER A 53 -16.72 10.72 26.24
N TYR A 54 -15.94 11.47 25.47
CA TYR A 54 -14.97 10.96 24.53
C TYR A 54 -13.58 11.48 24.88
N ASP A 55 -12.62 10.58 25.05
CA ASP A 55 -11.20 10.88 25.18
C ASP A 55 -10.51 10.64 23.83
N ALA A 56 -10.04 11.71 23.21
CA ALA A 56 -9.35 11.65 21.93
C ALA A 56 -7.92 11.07 22.02
N ALA A 57 -7.28 11.15 23.20
CA ALA A 57 -5.92 10.65 23.39
C ALA A 57 -5.88 9.12 23.51
N THR A 58 -6.95 8.54 24.02
CA THR A 58 -7.12 7.08 24.19
C THR A 58 -8.19 6.50 23.26
N ASN A 59 -8.74 7.33 22.37
CA ASN A 59 -9.84 7.01 21.45
C ASN A 59 -10.98 6.22 22.11
N THR A 60 -11.36 6.60 23.33
CA THR A 60 -12.30 5.85 24.17
C THR A 60 -13.57 6.65 24.39
N LEU A 61 -14.72 6.00 24.18
CA LEU A 61 -16.02 6.54 24.57
C LEU A 61 -16.43 5.92 25.91
N THR A 62 -16.63 6.75 26.93
CA THR A 62 -17.07 6.31 28.26
C THR A 62 -18.52 6.69 28.46
N TYR A 63 -19.35 5.71 28.78
CA TYR A 63 -20.70 5.90 29.27
C TYR A 63 -20.73 5.72 30.79
N VAL A 64 -21.21 6.72 31.52
CA VAL A 64 -21.48 6.64 32.96
C VAL A 64 -22.99 6.53 33.12
N ASP A 65 -23.48 5.52 33.83
CA ASP A 65 -24.92 5.38 34.07
C ASP A 65 -25.45 6.28 35.20
N ALA A 66 -26.76 6.22 35.41
CA ALA A 66 -27.47 6.95 36.47
C ALA A 66 -26.95 6.68 37.89
N THR A 67 -26.25 5.55 38.11
CA THR A 67 -25.69 5.13 39.40
C THR A 67 -24.21 5.50 39.55
N GLY A 68 -23.60 6.09 38.52
CA GLY A 68 -22.18 6.41 38.47
C GLY A 68 -21.30 5.26 37.95
N THR A 69 -21.89 4.14 37.51
CA THR A 69 -21.12 3.02 36.95
C THR A 69 -20.66 3.36 35.54
N SER A 70 -19.35 3.25 35.29
CA SER A 70 -18.76 3.55 33.99
C SER A 70 -18.58 2.30 33.13
N LYS A 71 -18.77 2.44 31.82
CA LYS A 71 -18.47 1.44 30.80
C LYS A 71 -17.75 2.10 29.63
N ASP A 72 -16.59 1.56 29.30
CA ASP A 72 -15.75 2.04 28.21
C ASP A 72 -15.99 1.27 26.91
N PHE A 73 -15.96 2.01 25.81
CA PHE A 73 -15.93 1.52 24.45
C PHE A 73 -14.67 2.08 23.78
N VAL A 74 -13.61 1.28 23.82
CA VAL A 74 -12.33 1.62 23.20
C VAL A 74 -12.46 1.42 21.69
N PHE A 75 -12.27 2.48 20.91
CA PHE A 75 -12.15 2.34 19.47
C PHE A 75 -10.70 1.98 19.13
N ASN A 76 -10.55 0.96 18.29
CA ASN A 76 -9.28 0.47 17.77
C ASN A 76 -8.40 1.62 17.20
N GLU A 77 -7.22 1.81 17.78
CA GLU A 77 -6.18 2.64 17.18
C GLU A 77 -5.54 1.87 16.02
N THR A 78 -5.65 2.40 14.80
CA THR A 78 -4.86 1.88 13.68
C THR A 78 -3.45 2.43 13.81
N SER A 79 -2.48 1.56 14.10
CA SER A 79 -1.06 1.90 14.07
C SER A 79 -0.42 1.41 12.76
N LEU A 80 0.67 2.05 12.34
CA LEU A 80 1.49 1.63 11.20
C LEU A 80 2.96 1.76 11.57
N VAL A 81 3.70 0.66 11.56
CA VAL A 81 5.12 0.60 11.94
C VAL A 81 5.89 -0.13 10.84
N TYR A 82 7.05 0.40 10.47
CA TYR A 82 7.98 -0.24 9.55
C TYR A 82 9.23 -0.70 10.29
N ASN A 83 9.63 -1.96 10.08
CA ASN A 83 10.89 -2.52 10.55
C ASN A 83 11.90 -2.55 9.39
N ASP A 84 12.93 -1.72 9.48
CA ASP A 84 13.97 -1.59 8.45
C ASP A 84 14.89 -2.81 8.33
N THR A 85 15.01 -3.60 9.39
CA THR A 85 15.86 -4.79 9.43
C THR A 85 15.17 -5.98 8.77
N THR A 86 13.86 -6.13 8.96
CA THR A 86 13.07 -7.22 8.36
C THR A 86 12.31 -6.82 7.10
N ASN A 87 12.25 -5.52 6.77
CA ASN A 87 11.44 -4.95 5.69
C ASN A 87 9.93 -5.23 5.80
N ILE A 88 9.44 -5.48 7.01
CA ILE A 88 8.02 -5.75 7.25
C ILE A 88 7.33 -4.46 7.70
N LEU A 89 6.21 -4.16 7.07
CA LEU A 89 5.24 -3.16 7.52
C LEU A 89 4.17 -3.87 8.36
N THR A 90 4.02 -3.47 9.61
CA THR A 90 2.99 -3.98 10.53
C THR A 90 1.94 -2.90 10.74
N TYR A 91 0.67 -3.26 10.61
CA TYR A 91 -0.44 -2.36 10.94
C TYR A 91 -1.48 -3.04 11.83
N THR A 92 -2.13 -2.27 12.69
CA THR A 92 -3.25 -2.73 13.50
C THR A 92 -4.56 -2.44 12.76
N ASN A 93 -5.37 -3.46 12.50
CA ASN A 93 -6.63 -3.30 11.79
C ASN A 93 -7.74 -2.73 12.69
N SER A 94 -8.93 -2.53 12.13
CA SER A 94 -10.04 -1.94 12.87
C SER A 94 -10.68 -2.85 13.93
N LYS A 95 -10.13 -4.02 14.18
CA LYS A 95 -10.52 -4.94 15.25
C LYS A 95 -9.44 -5.05 16.33
N GLY A 96 -8.34 -4.29 16.19
CA GLY A 96 -7.19 -4.40 17.07
C GLY A 96 -6.25 -5.56 16.73
N GLU A 97 -6.40 -6.19 15.57
CA GLU A 97 -5.55 -7.31 15.15
C GLU A 97 -4.36 -6.81 14.32
N GLU A 98 -3.17 -7.32 14.59
CA GLU A 98 -1.99 -7.02 13.78
C GLU A 98 -2.05 -7.71 12.43
N GLN A 99 -1.56 -7.01 11.42
CA GLN A 99 -1.45 -7.45 10.04
C GLN A 99 -0.05 -7.08 9.55
N THR A 100 0.55 -7.95 8.74
CA THR A 100 1.91 -7.76 8.24
C THR A 100 1.93 -7.75 6.72
N ILE A 101 2.78 -6.89 6.17
CA ILE A 101 3.09 -6.81 4.74
C ILE A 101 4.60 -6.90 4.61
N ASP A 102 5.09 -7.98 4.00
CA ASP A 102 6.51 -8.14 3.69
C ASP A 102 6.83 -7.37 2.41
N LEU A 103 7.43 -6.18 2.56
CA LEU A 103 7.80 -5.34 1.42
C LEU A 103 8.97 -5.94 0.64
N GLY A 104 9.86 -6.69 1.29
CA GLY A 104 10.97 -7.37 0.64
C GLY A 104 10.48 -8.44 -0.32
N ALA A 105 9.53 -9.27 0.12
CA ALA A 105 8.90 -10.28 -0.72
C ALA A 105 8.12 -9.65 -1.89
N LEU A 106 7.41 -8.53 -1.65
CA LEU A 106 6.67 -7.83 -2.68
C LEU A 106 7.60 -7.24 -3.75
N VAL A 107 8.68 -6.58 -3.33
CA VAL A 107 9.71 -6.06 -4.26
C VAL A 107 10.33 -7.21 -5.05
N ALA A 108 10.77 -8.28 -4.40
CA ALA A 108 11.39 -9.42 -5.10
C ALA A 108 10.44 -10.10 -6.09
N ALA A 109 9.13 -10.11 -5.82
CA ALA A 109 8.12 -10.64 -6.73
C ALA A 109 7.85 -9.75 -7.95
N ASN A 110 8.18 -8.45 -7.86
CA ASN A 110 7.90 -7.45 -8.89
C ASN A 110 9.16 -6.86 -9.55
N GLU A 111 10.34 -7.11 -9.00
CA GLU A 111 11.62 -6.68 -9.55
C GLU A 111 11.94 -7.45 -10.83
N THR A 112 12.45 -6.73 -11.82
CA THR A 112 12.82 -7.28 -13.12
C THR A 112 14.31 -7.49 -13.19
N LEU A 113 14.75 -8.72 -13.43
CA LEU A 113 16.16 -9.05 -13.54
C LEU A 113 16.70 -8.59 -14.89
N THR A 114 17.60 -7.60 -14.92
CA THR A 114 18.37 -7.24 -16.12
C THR A 114 19.80 -7.76 -15.99
N VAL A 115 20.14 -8.83 -16.72
CA VAL A 115 21.53 -9.33 -16.83
C VAL A 115 22.01 -9.10 -18.25
N LEU A 116 23.15 -8.43 -18.40
CA LEU A 116 23.87 -8.28 -19.67
C LEU A 116 25.17 -9.07 -19.62
N THR A 117 25.38 -9.95 -20.59
CA THR A 117 26.59 -10.76 -20.73
C THR A 117 27.20 -10.54 -22.10
N TYR A 118 28.52 -10.35 -22.18
CA TYR A 118 29.22 -10.18 -23.45
C TYR A 118 30.15 -11.35 -23.71
N ASP A 119 29.97 -12.03 -24.84
CA ASP A 119 30.87 -13.05 -25.34
C ASP A 119 31.80 -12.47 -26.40
N LYS A 120 33.09 -12.37 -26.05
CA LYS A 120 34.13 -11.86 -26.94
C LYS A 120 34.45 -12.77 -28.12
N ALA A 121 34.25 -14.09 -27.99
CA ALA A 121 34.57 -15.05 -29.05
C ALA A 121 33.56 -14.96 -30.21
N THR A 122 32.29 -14.81 -29.87
CA THR A 122 31.20 -14.64 -30.85
C THR A 122 30.84 -13.18 -31.13
N ASN A 123 31.42 -12.25 -30.36
CA ASN A 123 31.11 -10.84 -30.34
C ASN A 123 29.62 -10.53 -30.15
N THR A 124 28.98 -11.27 -29.23
CA THR A 124 27.54 -11.18 -28.96
C THR A 124 27.30 -10.58 -27.59
N LEU A 125 26.34 -9.66 -27.51
CA LEU A 125 25.77 -9.20 -26.25
C LEU A 125 24.45 -9.95 -26.01
N THR A 126 24.38 -10.73 -24.95
CA THR A 126 23.16 -11.42 -24.52
C THR A 126 22.53 -10.66 -23.36
N TYR A 127 21.25 -10.32 -23.46
CA TYR A 127 20.47 -9.85 -22.31
C TYR A 127 19.34 -10.81 -21.99
N ALA A 128 19.04 -10.99 -20.69
CA ALA A 128 17.84 -11.69 -20.25
C ALA A 128 16.76 -10.66 -19.92
N ASP A 129 15.54 -10.87 -20.42
CA ASP A 129 14.39 -10.02 -20.09
C ASP A 129 13.68 -10.45 -18.80
N GLU A 130 12.62 -9.74 -18.47
CA GLU A 130 11.70 -9.98 -17.36
C GLU A 130 11.12 -11.40 -17.31
N ASP A 131 10.93 -12.01 -18.48
CA ASP A 131 10.40 -13.36 -18.65
C ASP A 131 11.51 -14.42 -18.58
N LYS A 132 12.75 -14.01 -18.27
CA LYS A 132 13.95 -14.85 -18.21
C LYS A 132 14.30 -15.45 -19.58
N ILE A 133 13.91 -14.79 -20.66
CA ILE A 133 14.24 -15.17 -22.03
C ILE A 133 15.52 -14.44 -22.42
N ALA A 134 16.49 -15.21 -22.93
CA ALA A 134 17.73 -14.65 -23.43
C ALA A 134 17.55 -14.13 -24.87
N HIS A 135 18.06 -12.94 -25.12
CA HIS A 135 18.08 -12.27 -26.42
C HIS A 135 19.51 -11.95 -26.80
N ASP A 136 19.91 -12.38 -27.99
CA ASP A 136 21.25 -12.17 -28.51
C ASP A 136 21.27 -10.99 -29.49
N LEU A 137 22.11 -10.00 -29.18
CA LEU A 137 22.49 -8.93 -30.09
C LEU A 137 23.91 -9.21 -30.59
N VAL A 138 24.01 -9.75 -31.80
CA VAL A 138 25.30 -9.96 -32.47
C VAL A 138 25.86 -8.59 -32.86
N LEU A 139 26.95 -8.21 -32.21
CA LEU A 139 27.68 -6.99 -32.55
C LEU A 139 28.57 -7.36 -33.73
N GLY A 140 28.09 -7.19 -34.96
CA GLY A 140 28.81 -7.70 -36.12
C GLY A 140 30.25 -7.16 -36.19
N THR A 141 31.20 -8.05 -36.41
CA THR A 141 32.59 -7.70 -36.74
C THR A 141 32.76 -7.96 -38.22
N GLY A 142 33.14 -6.93 -38.97
CA GLY A 142 33.53 -7.16 -40.34
C GLY A 142 34.74 -8.08 -40.41
N ALA A 143 34.81 -8.95 -41.41
CA ALA A 143 35.92 -9.87 -41.66
C ALA A 143 36.71 -9.43 -42.91
N VAL A 144 38.02 -9.68 -42.92
CA VAL A 144 38.89 -9.44 -44.08
C VAL A 144 39.57 -10.76 -44.46
N SER A 145 39.49 -11.13 -45.73
CA SER A 145 40.18 -12.29 -46.31
C SER A 145 40.93 -11.92 -47.58
N TYR A 146 41.99 -12.66 -47.90
CA TYR A 146 42.79 -12.50 -49.11
C TYR A 146 42.86 -13.82 -49.88
N ASP A 147 42.54 -13.77 -51.17
CA ASP A 147 42.73 -14.87 -52.12
C ASP A 147 43.94 -14.57 -53.01
N ALA A 148 44.99 -15.39 -52.86
CA ALA A 148 46.22 -15.26 -53.63
C ALA A 148 46.07 -15.70 -55.10
N ALA A 149 45.12 -16.58 -55.42
CA ALA A 149 44.92 -17.07 -56.79
C ALA A 149 44.25 -16.00 -57.67
N THR A 150 43.37 -15.19 -57.08
CA THR A 150 42.65 -14.10 -57.75
C THR A 150 43.18 -12.71 -57.37
N ASN A 151 44.24 -12.67 -56.57
CA ASN A 151 44.83 -11.46 -55.99
C ASN A 151 43.79 -10.46 -55.43
N THR A 152 42.77 -11.00 -54.75
CA THR A 152 41.60 -10.23 -54.32
C THR A 152 41.53 -10.16 -52.80
N LEU A 153 41.33 -8.96 -52.26
CA LEU A 153 40.99 -8.74 -50.86
C LEU A 153 39.48 -8.58 -50.72
N THR A 154 38.85 -9.41 -49.91
CA THR A 154 37.41 -9.34 -49.64
C THR A 154 37.18 -8.83 -48.21
N TYR A 155 36.42 -7.75 -48.09
CA TYR A 155 35.85 -7.32 -46.82
C TYR A 155 34.40 -7.75 -46.74
N VAL A 156 34.01 -8.42 -45.66
CA VAL A 156 32.62 -8.76 -45.33
C VAL A 156 32.21 -7.88 -44.17
N ASP A 157 31.14 -7.10 -44.29
CA ASP A 157 30.67 -6.28 -43.18
C ASP A 157 29.92 -7.09 -42.11
N ALA A 158 29.55 -6.40 -41.03
CA ALA A 158 28.76 -6.92 -39.91
C ALA A 158 27.41 -7.57 -40.33
N THR A 159 26.89 -7.26 -41.52
CA THR A 159 25.63 -7.77 -42.05
C THR A 159 25.82 -8.93 -43.03
N GLY A 160 27.07 -9.32 -43.31
CA GLY A 160 27.41 -10.35 -44.28
C GLY A 160 27.57 -9.84 -45.71
N THR A 161 27.54 -8.52 -45.93
CA THR A 161 27.72 -7.95 -47.28
C THR A 161 29.20 -7.89 -47.63
N SER A 162 29.57 -8.56 -48.71
CA SER A 162 30.95 -8.58 -49.22
C SER A 162 31.24 -7.41 -50.18
N LYS A 163 32.46 -6.88 -50.07
CA LYS A 163 33.05 -5.94 -51.02
C LYS A 163 34.46 -6.41 -51.38
N ASP A 164 34.67 -6.63 -52.67
CA ASP A 164 35.95 -7.07 -53.21
C ASP A 164 36.81 -5.89 -53.67
N PHE A 165 38.11 -6.03 -53.40
CA PHE A 165 39.17 -5.16 -53.87
C PHE A 165 40.16 -6.02 -54.63
N VAL A 166 39.98 -6.10 -55.95
CA VAL A 166 40.88 -6.83 -56.84
C VAL A 166 42.15 -6.02 -57.03
N PHE A 167 43.29 -6.59 -56.66
CA PHE A 167 44.59 -5.99 -56.95
C PHE A 167 45.04 -6.37 -58.36
N ASN A 168 45.88 -5.54 -58.94
CA ASN A 168 46.27 -5.67 -60.33
C ASN A 168 47.03 -6.96 -60.65
N GLU A 169 46.71 -7.56 -61.80
CA GLU A 169 47.55 -8.56 -62.45
C GLU A 169 48.39 -7.85 -63.51
N THR A 170 49.67 -7.64 -63.23
CA THR A 170 50.61 -7.21 -64.28
C THR A 170 51.04 -8.43 -65.07
N SER A 171 51.11 -8.34 -66.40
CA SER A 171 51.60 -9.43 -67.24
C SER A 171 52.80 -9.02 -68.08
N LEU A 172 53.65 -9.99 -68.42
CA LEU A 172 54.82 -9.79 -69.27
C LEU A 172 54.81 -10.88 -70.35
N VAL A 173 54.69 -10.45 -71.60
CA VAL A 173 54.59 -11.36 -72.75
C VAL A 173 55.69 -11.05 -73.74
N TYR A 174 56.51 -12.05 -74.05
CA TYR A 174 57.52 -11.94 -75.10
C TYR A 174 57.00 -12.55 -76.40
N ASN A 175 57.06 -11.78 -77.48
CA ASN A 175 56.79 -12.26 -78.83
C ASN A 175 58.11 -12.55 -79.54
N ASP A 176 58.43 -13.82 -79.73
CA ASP A 176 59.67 -14.29 -80.36
C ASP A 176 59.75 -13.98 -81.87
N THR A 177 58.61 -13.79 -82.51
CA THR A 177 58.49 -13.52 -83.93
C THR A 177 58.76 -12.04 -84.23
N THR A 178 58.37 -11.14 -83.32
CA THR A 178 58.61 -9.68 -83.44
C THR A 178 59.77 -9.20 -82.59
N ASN A 179 60.33 -10.04 -81.70
CA ASN A 179 61.29 -9.68 -80.66
C ASN A 179 60.81 -8.52 -79.74
N ILE A 180 59.50 -8.44 -79.50
CA ILE A 180 58.90 -7.42 -78.64
C ILE A 180 58.55 -8.03 -77.29
N LEU A 181 58.96 -7.35 -76.22
CA LEU A 181 58.50 -7.62 -74.87
C LEU A 181 57.39 -6.62 -74.52
N THR A 182 56.17 -7.12 -74.29
CA THR A 182 55.03 -6.32 -73.87
C THR A 182 54.81 -6.50 -72.38
N TYR A 183 54.80 -5.39 -71.66
CA TYR A 183 54.33 -5.33 -70.28
C TYR A 183 52.94 -4.72 -70.26
N THR A 184 51.97 -5.40 -69.65
CA THR A 184 50.65 -4.84 -69.40
C THR A 184 50.55 -4.49 -67.93
N ASN A 185 50.34 -3.22 -67.65
CA ASN A 185 50.22 -2.74 -66.28
C ASN A 185 48.79 -2.97 -65.74
N SER A 186 48.62 -2.64 -64.46
CA SER A 186 47.38 -2.73 -63.70
C SER A 186 46.11 -2.08 -64.26
N LYS A 187 46.25 -1.22 -65.27
CA LYS A 187 45.15 -0.54 -65.95
C LYS A 187 44.81 -1.15 -67.31
N GLY A 188 45.46 -2.25 -67.68
CA GLY A 188 45.26 -2.91 -68.98
C GLY A 188 45.96 -2.21 -70.15
N GLU A 189 46.93 -1.33 -69.87
CA GLU A 189 47.76 -0.63 -70.87
C GLU A 189 49.18 -1.23 -70.93
#